data_AF-A0A8H7Q184-F1
#
_entry.id   AF-A0A8H7Q184-F1
#
_cell.length_a   1.000
_cell.length_b   1.000
_cell.length_c   1.000
_cell.angle_alpha   90.00
_cell.angle_beta   90.00
_cell.angle_gamma   90.00
#
_symmetry.space_group_name_H-M   'P 1'
#
loop_
_entity.id
_entity.type
_entity.pdbx_description
1 polymer ?
#
loop_
_entity_poly.entity_id
_entity_poly.type
_entity_poly.pdbx_seq_one_letter_code
_entity_poly.pdbx_strand_id
1 'polypeptide(L)'
;TGWLGVSHSISFALPFASFNLEITNMVNAADTQVATTSTAGHSHVHGPDCQHDHGNESGEYQDRFLDGSNRIIAYDLLQARNKLEDTTDPDAKRYFEAKELFRKGYDLAMTVPAVLEADTLDKHEEDIKDAAESMVAAWVMDDKAAPMSERVLILGQQYEKVLLKNIPEDQQEGFFVKDSLLFSAWILLVGKQYEHCITTLTLGLETYPELPARMYFVRATCHLSNGDLQSGMDDLNTCLEKDPSYPFPYSVLGSIYISTKKKDDAIKNFKLYLEHGHSDTADYTNSLYALAFLTYDKNDNSQAADYYEKAKQNEERFKDLYGSVPGMNDIKRQAVLAHEPADVAKKMIAAAMPPVQPNPKIERLIDAGILGRPKSYPPNPKQCSECGAKHRQGEPEKSLLSCGACRSIWYCSRDCQKQNYRKAHKAECASMAPKQVTA
;
A
#
# COMPACT_ATOMS: atom_id res chain seq x y z
N THR A 1 -23.47 -29.66 -0.49
CA THR A 1 -23.84 -30.08 0.88
C THR A 1 -22.61 -29.90 1.76
N GLY A 2 -22.33 -28.68 2.27
CA GLY A 2 -22.87 -28.15 3.51
C GLY A 2 -21.96 -28.56 4.68
N TRP A 3 -21.33 -27.59 5.37
CA TRP A 3 -21.41 -27.39 6.82
C TRP A 3 -20.52 -26.22 7.27
N LEU A 4 -21.18 -25.17 7.78
CA LEU A 4 -20.68 -24.19 8.72
C LEU A 4 -20.69 -24.81 10.14
N GLY A 5 -19.73 -24.45 11.00
CA GLY A 5 -19.69 -24.91 12.40
C GLY A 5 -18.66 -24.17 13.27
N VAL A 6 -19.15 -23.16 13.99
CA VAL A 6 -18.49 -22.19 14.89
C VAL A 6 -17.98 -22.79 16.23
N SER A 7 -16.87 -22.27 16.80
CA SER A 7 -16.75 -21.76 18.21
C SER A 7 -15.28 -21.44 18.62
N HIS A 8 -14.94 -20.17 18.89
CA HIS A 8 -14.68 -19.51 20.22
C HIS A 8 -13.55 -20.18 21.06
N SER A 9 -12.46 -19.55 21.55
CA SER A 9 -12.31 -18.25 22.25
C SER A 9 -10.82 -17.94 22.63
N ILE A 10 -10.52 -16.64 22.87
CA ILE A 10 -9.55 -16.02 23.83
C ILE A 10 -8.12 -15.64 23.38
N SER A 11 -7.96 -14.31 23.22
CA SER A 11 -6.86 -13.36 23.50
C SER A 11 -5.42 -13.83 23.78
N PHE A 12 -4.49 -13.27 22.99
CA PHE A 12 -3.43 -12.39 23.51
C PHE A 12 -3.15 -11.27 22.49
N ALA A 13 -3.40 -10.02 22.90
CA ALA A 13 -2.98 -8.84 22.16
C ALA A 13 -1.48 -8.58 22.43
N LEU A 14 -0.65 -8.72 21.40
CA LEU A 14 0.72 -8.20 21.36
C LEU A 14 0.79 -7.13 20.27
N PRO A 15 1.55 -6.04 20.48
CA PRO A 15 1.60 -4.92 19.54
C PRO A 15 2.55 -5.25 18.39
N PHE A 16 2.08 -5.99 17.39
CA PHE A 16 2.73 -6.10 16.08
C PHE A 16 2.07 -5.11 15.10
N ALA A 17 2.25 -3.83 15.40
CA ALA A 17 2.14 -2.79 14.37
C ALA A 17 3.55 -2.54 13.85
N SER A 18 3.70 -2.47 12.51
CA SER A 18 4.94 -2.19 11.77
C SER A 18 5.76 -3.40 11.27
N PHE A 19 5.08 -4.44 10.76
CA PHE A 19 5.65 -5.30 9.71
C PHE A 19 4.84 -5.12 8.41
N ASN A 20 4.67 -3.86 7.99
CA ASN A 20 4.38 -3.58 6.60
C ASN A 20 5.72 -3.73 5.86
N LEU A 21 5.88 -4.80 5.07
CA LEU A 21 6.78 -4.72 3.94
C LEU A 21 6.29 -3.56 3.07
N GLU A 22 6.92 -2.40 3.20
CA GLU A 22 6.66 -1.20 2.41
C GLU A 22 7.14 -1.41 0.95
N ILE A 23 6.48 -2.29 0.21
CA ILE A 23 6.39 -2.20 -1.26
C ILE A 23 5.30 -1.17 -1.64
N THR A 24 4.91 -0.30 -0.70
CA THR A 24 3.71 0.55 -0.81
C THR A 24 3.89 1.96 -0.27
N ASN A 25 5.07 2.57 -0.42
CA ASN A 25 5.23 3.99 -0.12
C ASN A 25 5.98 4.75 -1.21
N MET A 26 5.29 4.94 -2.35
CA MET A 26 5.52 6.09 -3.22
C MET A 26 4.21 6.89 -3.36
N VAL A 27 4.24 8.06 -2.73
CA VAL A 27 3.48 9.27 -3.06
C VAL A 27 1.95 9.16 -3.08
N ASN A 28 1.33 9.33 -1.92
CA ASN A 28 -0.05 9.83 -1.84
C ASN A 28 -0.03 11.36 -1.85
N ALA A 29 -0.32 11.97 -3.01
CA ALA A 29 -0.91 13.31 -3.12
C ALA A 29 -1.18 13.66 -4.59
N ALA A 30 -2.42 13.46 -5.07
CA ALA A 30 -3.15 14.41 -5.92
C ALA A 30 -4.56 13.89 -6.20
N ASP A 31 -5.51 14.81 -6.14
CA ASP A 31 -6.96 14.63 -6.20
C ASP A 31 -7.48 13.73 -7.35
N THR A 32 -8.46 12.89 -7.03
CA THR A 32 -9.49 12.49 -8.02
C THR A 32 -10.83 12.46 -7.31
N GLN A 33 -11.64 13.49 -7.56
CA GLN A 33 -13.04 13.50 -7.15
C GLN A 33 -13.79 12.45 -7.97
N VAL A 34 -14.11 11.31 -7.35
CA VAL A 34 -15.10 10.37 -7.89
C VAL A 34 -16.44 10.67 -7.22
N ALA A 35 -17.40 11.10 -8.03
CA ALA A 35 -18.77 11.33 -7.62
C ALA A 35 -19.40 10.01 -7.15
N THR A 36 -19.75 9.93 -5.87
CA THR A 36 -20.52 8.82 -5.31
C THR A 36 -22.01 9.05 -5.63
N THR A 37 -22.60 8.30 -6.55
CA THR A 37 -24.05 8.08 -6.58
C THR A 37 -24.38 6.87 -5.72
N SER A 38 -25.21 7.10 -4.70
CA SER A 38 -25.62 6.08 -3.74
C SER A 38 -26.75 5.22 -4.31
N THR A 39 -26.57 3.91 -4.34
CA THR A 39 -27.68 2.96 -4.53
C THR A 39 -28.21 2.54 -3.15
N ALA A 40 -29.15 3.31 -2.63
CA ALA A 40 -30.04 2.84 -1.56
C ALA A 40 -31.15 2.01 -2.22
N GLY A 41 -31.26 0.74 -1.86
CA GLY A 41 -32.28 -0.15 -2.37
C GLY A 41 -33.68 0.34 -2.01
N HIS A 42 -34.50 0.58 -3.04
CA HIS A 42 -35.95 0.70 -2.93
C HIS A 42 -36.58 -0.24 -3.95
N SER A 43 -37.28 -1.25 -3.45
CA SER A 43 -38.17 -2.11 -4.23
C SER A 43 -39.32 -1.27 -4.79
N HIS A 44 -39.42 -1.16 -6.11
CA HIS A 44 -40.60 -0.61 -6.76
C HIS A 44 -41.39 -1.71 -7.48
N VAL A 45 -42.67 -1.82 -7.16
CA VAL A 45 -43.65 -2.68 -7.82
C VAL A 45 -44.14 -1.97 -9.08
N HIS A 46 -44.11 -2.64 -10.23
CA HIS A 46 -44.56 -2.08 -11.51
C HIS A 46 -46.10 -2.07 -11.61
N GLY A 47 -46.66 -0.91 -11.96
CA GLY A 47 -48.04 -0.77 -12.43
C GLY A 47 -48.13 -0.83 -13.96
N PRO A 48 -49.34 -0.96 -14.55
CA PRO A 48 -49.52 -1.40 -15.95
C PRO A 48 -49.13 -0.41 -17.05
N ASP A 49 -48.66 0.81 -16.73
CA ASP A 49 -48.50 1.90 -17.71
C ASP A 49 -47.13 2.60 -17.70
N CYS A 50 -46.05 1.90 -17.32
CA CYS A 50 -44.69 2.44 -17.52
C CYS A 50 -44.15 2.13 -18.92
N GLN A 51 -44.40 3.02 -19.88
CA GLN A 51 -43.56 3.13 -21.09
C GLN A 51 -42.28 3.89 -20.71
N HIS A 52 -41.22 3.17 -20.37
CA HIS A 52 -39.86 3.70 -20.41
C HIS A 52 -39.06 2.91 -21.43
N ASP A 53 -38.46 3.67 -22.33
CA ASP A 53 -37.59 3.26 -23.42
C ASP A 53 -36.52 2.28 -22.90
N HIS A 54 -36.47 1.07 -23.45
CA HIS A 54 -35.29 0.23 -23.33
C HIS A 54 -34.23 0.84 -24.24
N GLY A 55 -33.67 1.95 -23.78
CA GLY A 55 -32.47 2.54 -24.34
C GLY A 55 -31.39 1.48 -24.31
N ASN A 56 -31.02 1.02 -25.50
CA ASN A 56 -29.91 0.13 -25.76
C ASN A 56 -28.63 0.82 -25.21
N GLU A 57 -28.21 0.49 -23.98
CA GLU A 57 -26.94 0.94 -23.44
C GLU A 57 -25.82 0.17 -24.14
N SER A 58 -25.51 0.56 -25.37
CA SER A 58 -24.22 0.29 -26.01
C SER A 58 -23.15 1.19 -25.39
N GLY A 59 -22.98 1.10 -24.07
CA GLY A 59 -21.83 1.68 -23.39
C GLY A 59 -20.63 0.75 -23.61
N GLU A 60 -19.53 1.27 -24.14
CA GLU A 60 -18.26 0.54 -24.17
C GLU A 60 -17.93 0.07 -22.74
N TYR A 61 -17.64 -1.23 -22.57
CA TYR A 61 -17.25 -1.79 -21.27
C TYR A 61 -16.07 -1.00 -20.70
N GLN A 62 -16.28 -0.37 -19.53
CA GLN A 62 -15.23 0.34 -18.81
C GLN A 62 -14.69 -0.54 -17.69
N ASP A 63 -13.46 -0.99 -17.85
CA ASP A 63 -12.82 -1.87 -16.87
C ASP A 63 -12.46 -1.15 -15.57
N ARG A 64 -12.54 -1.88 -14.46
CA ARG A 64 -12.23 -1.36 -13.12
C ARG A 64 -11.02 -2.05 -12.53
N PHE A 65 -9.95 -1.29 -12.31
CA PHE A 65 -8.78 -1.74 -11.57
C PHE A 65 -9.11 -1.88 -10.08
N LEU A 66 -8.57 -2.92 -9.44
CA LEU A 66 -8.78 -3.15 -8.01
C LEU A 66 -8.06 -2.09 -7.14
N ASP A 67 -8.64 -1.76 -5.99
CA ASP A 67 -8.04 -0.81 -5.05
C ASP A 67 -6.62 -1.25 -4.66
N GLY A 68 -5.65 -0.37 -4.91
CA GLY A 68 -4.24 -0.62 -4.63
C GLY A 68 -3.46 -1.32 -5.76
N SER A 69 -4.07 -1.60 -6.92
CA SER A 69 -3.34 -1.97 -8.16
C SER A 69 -2.89 -0.74 -8.97
N ASN A 70 -3.60 0.39 -8.85
CA ASN A 70 -3.19 1.70 -9.39
C ASN A 70 -2.21 2.43 -8.46
N ARG A 71 -1.02 1.86 -8.26
CA ARG A 71 0.07 2.53 -7.55
C ARG A 71 0.89 3.35 -8.55
N ILE A 72 1.36 4.53 -8.14
CA ILE A 72 2.36 5.25 -8.91
C ILE A 72 3.63 4.41 -8.91
N ILE A 73 3.99 3.85 -10.07
CA ILE A 73 5.22 3.09 -10.24
C ILE A 73 6.36 4.06 -10.57
N ALA A 74 7.49 3.94 -9.87
CA ALA A 74 8.64 4.82 -10.05
C ALA A 74 9.06 4.95 -11.53
N TYR A 75 9.15 3.83 -12.23
CA TYR A 75 9.59 3.81 -13.63
C TYR A 75 8.62 4.55 -14.57
N ASP A 76 7.31 4.58 -14.28
CA ASP A 76 6.36 5.40 -15.05
C ASP A 76 6.66 6.90 -14.89
N LEU A 77 7.13 7.33 -13.72
CA LEU A 77 7.57 8.71 -13.51
C LEU A 77 8.82 9.05 -14.34
N LEU A 78 9.75 8.12 -14.54
CA LEU A 78 10.91 8.33 -15.42
C LEU A 78 10.45 8.61 -16.85
N GLN A 79 9.54 7.78 -17.36
CA GLN A 79 9.01 7.95 -18.71
C GLN A 79 8.24 9.26 -18.83
N ALA A 80 7.36 9.58 -17.88
CA ALA A 80 6.60 10.83 -17.88
C ALA A 80 7.49 12.09 -17.82
N ARG A 81 8.70 11.95 -17.27
CA ARG A 81 9.68 13.04 -17.15
C ARG A 81 10.73 13.04 -18.27
N ASN A 82 10.65 12.11 -19.23
CA ASN A 82 11.65 11.90 -20.28
C ASN A 82 13.07 11.65 -19.73
N LYS A 83 13.17 10.88 -18.64
CA LYS A 83 14.43 10.56 -17.95
C LYS A 83 14.81 9.09 -17.99
N LEU A 84 14.21 8.32 -18.89
CA LEU A 84 14.50 6.89 -19.00
C LEU A 84 15.96 6.63 -19.43
N GLU A 85 16.52 7.50 -20.26
CA GLU A 85 17.92 7.43 -20.71
C GLU A 85 18.92 7.93 -19.65
N ASP A 86 18.44 8.62 -18.61
CA ASP A 86 19.27 9.17 -17.53
C ASP A 86 19.61 8.13 -16.45
N THR A 87 19.02 6.93 -16.51
CA THR A 87 19.28 5.83 -15.58
C THR A 87 19.89 4.62 -16.30
N THR A 88 20.77 3.93 -15.59
CA THR A 88 21.35 2.64 -16.02
C THR A 88 20.70 1.43 -15.33
N ASP A 89 19.57 1.64 -14.62
CA ASP A 89 18.89 0.58 -13.90
C ASP A 89 18.33 -0.48 -14.87
N PRO A 90 18.82 -1.74 -14.84
CA PRO A 90 18.29 -2.78 -15.72
C PRO A 90 16.82 -3.08 -15.44
N ASP A 91 16.35 -2.87 -14.21
CA ASP A 91 14.96 -3.13 -13.83
C ASP A 91 13.98 -2.14 -14.48
N ALA A 92 14.44 -0.93 -14.86
CA ALA A 92 13.61 0.00 -15.63
C ALA A 92 13.24 -0.59 -16.99
N LYS A 93 14.22 -1.16 -17.71
CA LYS A 93 13.99 -1.82 -18.99
C LYS A 93 13.08 -3.04 -18.83
N ARG A 94 13.39 -3.91 -17.86
CA ARG A 94 12.58 -5.10 -17.53
C ARG A 94 11.13 -4.74 -17.23
N TYR A 95 10.89 -3.68 -16.47
CA TYR A 95 9.55 -3.19 -16.16
C TYR A 95 8.77 -2.80 -17.41
N PHE A 96 9.37 -2.06 -18.35
CA PHE A 96 8.69 -1.67 -19.59
C PHE A 96 8.46 -2.86 -20.55
N GLU A 97 9.38 -3.82 -20.59
CA GLU A 97 9.18 -5.07 -21.32
C GLU A 97 8.01 -5.88 -20.75
N ALA A 98 7.94 -6.01 -19.42
CA ALA A 98 6.81 -6.63 -18.73
C ALA A 98 5.50 -5.88 -19.00
N LYS A 99 5.53 -4.54 -18.96
CA LYS A 99 4.36 -3.69 -19.19
C LYS A 99 3.81 -3.81 -20.61
N GLU A 100 4.68 -3.84 -21.61
CA GLU A 100 4.25 -4.09 -23.00
C GLU A 100 3.71 -5.50 -23.20
N LEU A 101 4.30 -6.51 -22.55
CA LEU A 101 3.80 -7.88 -22.59
C LEU A 101 2.42 -8.01 -21.92
N PHE A 102 2.25 -7.39 -20.75
CA PHE A 102 0.96 -7.30 -20.07
C PHE A 102 -0.08 -6.62 -20.96
N ARG A 103 0.27 -5.48 -21.57
CA ARG A 103 -0.64 -4.73 -22.45
C ARG A 103 -1.08 -5.57 -23.65
N LYS A 104 -0.18 -6.32 -24.28
CA LYS A 104 -0.55 -7.23 -25.38
C LYS A 104 -1.58 -8.27 -24.95
N GLY A 105 -1.35 -8.93 -23.82
CA GLY A 105 -2.29 -9.91 -23.27
C GLY A 105 -3.62 -9.27 -22.86
N TYR A 106 -3.57 -8.08 -22.26
CA TYR A 106 -4.76 -7.32 -21.86
C TYR A 106 -5.58 -6.85 -23.07
N ASP A 107 -4.94 -6.29 -24.09
CA ASP A 107 -5.59 -5.85 -25.33
C ASP A 107 -6.29 -7.03 -26.03
N LEU A 108 -5.65 -8.21 -26.04
CA LEU A 108 -6.24 -9.45 -26.53
C LEU A 108 -7.42 -9.91 -25.66
N ALA A 109 -7.30 -9.86 -24.33
CA ALA A 109 -8.40 -10.16 -23.43
C ALA A 109 -9.61 -9.24 -23.70
N MET A 110 -9.39 -7.97 -24.04
CA MET A 110 -10.46 -7.03 -24.34
C MET A 110 -11.23 -7.35 -25.64
N THR A 111 -10.67 -8.15 -26.56
CA THR A 111 -11.41 -8.61 -27.76
C THR A 111 -12.34 -9.78 -27.47
N VAL A 112 -12.08 -10.53 -26.39
CA VAL A 112 -12.89 -11.68 -25.96
C VAL A 112 -14.07 -11.19 -25.11
N PRO A 113 -15.32 -11.54 -25.45
CA PRO A 113 -16.48 -11.18 -24.64
C PRO A 113 -16.33 -11.67 -23.20
N ALA A 114 -16.64 -10.80 -22.22
CA ALA A 114 -16.45 -11.06 -20.78
C ALA A 114 -17.56 -11.96 -20.19
N VAL A 115 -17.78 -13.12 -20.81
CA VAL A 115 -18.79 -14.13 -20.44
C VAL A 115 -18.13 -15.51 -20.29
N LEU A 116 -18.85 -16.44 -19.65
CA LEU A 116 -18.36 -17.80 -19.35
C LEU A 116 -19.11 -18.89 -20.13
N GLU A 117 -19.81 -18.52 -21.20
CA GLU A 117 -20.62 -19.40 -22.03
C GLU A 117 -19.74 -20.29 -22.92
N ALA A 118 -20.02 -21.59 -22.96
CA ALA A 118 -19.19 -22.57 -23.66
C ALA A 118 -18.93 -22.21 -25.14
N ASP A 119 -19.97 -21.80 -25.89
CA ASP A 119 -19.83 -21.42 -27.30
C ASP A 119 -18.88 -20.24 -27.52
N THR A 120 -18.80 -19.31 -26.56
CA THR A 120 -17.90 -18.15 -26.62
C THR A 120 -16.47 -18.57 -26.26
N LEU A 121 -16.32 -19.38 -25.21
CA LEU A 121 -15.01 -19.91 -24.80
C LEU A 121 -14.38 -20.75 -25.90
N ASP A 122 -15.19 -21.56 -26.61
CA ASP A 122 -14.73 -22.41 -27.70
C ASP A 122 -14.24 -21.61 -28.92
N LYS A 123 -14.90 -20.49 -29.22
CA LYS A 123 -14.52 -19.60 -30.34
C LYS A 123 -13.23 -18.83 -30.05
N HIS A 124 -12.96 -18.53 -28.79
CA HIS A 124 -11.84 -17.71 -28.33
C HIS A 124 -10.81 -18.50 -27.51
N GLU A 125 -10.79 -19.83 -27.65
CA GLU A 125 -9.95 -20.70 -26.82
C GLU A 125 -8.46 -20.32 -26.88
N GLU A 126 -7.93 -20.06 -28.08
CA GLU A 126 -6.54 -19.63 -28.29
C GLU A 126 -6.30 -18.23 -27.73
N ASP A 127 -7.18 -17.26 -28.04
CA ASP A 127 -7.08 -15.89 -27.54
C ASP A 127 -7.05 -15.83 -26.00
N ILE A 128 -7.88 -16.64 -25.33
CA ILE A 128 -7.95 -16.72 -23.87
C ILE A 128 -6.63 -17.26 -23.30
N LYS A 129 -6.07 -18.32 -23.89
CA LYS A 129 -4.80 -18.90 -23.44
C LYS A 129 -3.65 -17.93 -23.64
N ASP A 130 -3.52 -17.38 -24.85
CA ASP A 130 -2.45 -16.45 -25.20
C ASP A 130 -2.50 -15.18 -24.34
N ALA A 131 -3.70 -14.65 -24.08
CA ALA A 131 -3.89 -13.50 -23.20
C ALA A 131 -3.45 -13.84 -21.77
N ALA A 132 -3.96 -14.95 -21.20
CA ALA A 132 -3.65 -15.36 -19.84
C ALA A 132 -2.14 -15.61 -19.64
N GLU A 133 -1.53 -16.39 -20.53
CA GLU A 133 -0.12 -16.75 -20.48
C GLU A 133 0.80 -15.54 -20.67
N SER A 134 0.44 -14.60 -21.56
CA SER A 134 1.18 -13.34 -21.72
C SER A 134 1.14 -12.49 -20.44
N MET A 135 -0.03 -12.36 -19.81
CA MET A 135 -0.19 -11.56 -18.58
C MET A 135 0.50 -12.21 -17.38
N VAL A 136 0.45 -13.54 -17.27
CA VAL A 136 1.21 -14.30 -16.27
C VAL A 136 2.71 -14.13 -16.48
N ALA A 137 3.20 -14.25 -17.71
CA ALA A 137 4.61 -14.04 -18.03
C ALA A 137 5.06 -12.62 -17.67
N ALA A 138 4.22 -11.61 -17.92
CA ALA A 138 4.47 -10.24 -17.47
C ALA A 138 4.54 -10.13 -15.94
N TRP A 139 3.61 -10.74 -15.20
CA TRP A 139 3.62 -10.74 -13.74
C TRP A 139 4.85 -11.45 -13.15
N VAL A 140 5.25 -12.58 -13.74
CA VAL A 140 6.48 -13.31 -13.35
C VAL A 140 7.72 -12.46 -13.60
N MET A 141 7.74 -11.69 -14.70
CA MET A 141 8.81 -10.76 -15.04
C MET A 141 8.85 -9.60 -14.05
N ASP A 142 7.75 -8.86 -13.87
CA ASP A 142 7.64 -7.76 -12.91
C ASP A 142 6.17 -7.57 -12.48
N ASP A 143 5.88 -7.76 -11.19
CA ASP A 143 4.52 -7.60 -10.64
C ASP A 143 4.02 -6.16 -10.71
N LYS A 144 4.93 -5.18 -10.67
CA LYS A 144 4.59 -3.76 -10.77
C LYS A 144 3.98 -3.43 -12.13
N ALA A 145 4.32 -4.20 -13.16
CA ALA A 145 3.82 -4.02 -14.52
C ALA A 145 2.49 -4.76 -14.79
N ALA A 146 2.01 -5.56 -13.83
CA ALA A 146 0.84 -6.41 -13.98
C ALA A 146 -0.27 -6.03 -12.99
N PRO A 147 -0.97 -4.90 -13.22
CA PRO A 147 -2.09 -4.50 -12.38
C PRO A 147 -3.25 -5.49 -12.50
N MET A 148 -3.97 -5.70 -11.40
CA MET A 148 -5.18 -6.51 -11.39
C MET A 148 -6.42 -5.66 -11.64
N SER A 149 -7.33 -6.15 -12.49
CA SER A 149 -8.61 -5.54 -12.81
C SER A 149 -9.74 -6.55 -12.89
N GLU A 150 -10.98 -6.07 -12.97
CA GLU A 150 -12.18 -6.89 -13.17
C GLU A 150 -12.06 -7.76 -14.44
N ARG A 151 -11.58 -7.19 -15.56
CA ARG A 151 -11.35 -7.95 -16.79
C ARG A 151 -10.34 -9.09 -16.59
N VAL A 152 -9.26 -8.85 -15.87
CA VAL A 152 -8.23 -9.86 -15.61
C VAL A 152 -8.75 -11.01 -14.75
N LEU A 153 -9.59 -10.72 -13.75
CA LEU A 153 -10.26 -11.76 -12.96
C LEU A 153 -11.18 -12.63 -13.81
N ILE A 154 -11.96 -12.00 -14.70
CA ILE A 154 -12.82 -12.73 -15.64
C ILE A 154 -11.97 -13.60 -16.58
N LEU A 155 -10.83 -13.07 -17.06
CA LEU A 155 -9.90 -13.85 -17.89
C LEU A 155 -9.39 -15.09 -17.15
N GLY A 156 -9.07 -14.97 -15.86
CA GLY A 156 -8.67 -16.12 -15.04
C GLY A 156 -9.74 -17.22 -15.01
N GLN A 157 -11.01 -16.86 -14.86
CA GLN A 157 -12.14 -17.80 -14.88
C GLN A 157 -12.35 -18.43 -16.28
N GLN A 158 -12.19 -17.63 -17.33
CA GLN A 158 -12.26 -18.12 -18.72
C GLN A 158 -11.13 -19.13 -18.98
N TYR A 159 -9.91 -18.79 -18.56
CA TYR A 159 -8.73 -19.63 -18.73
C TYR A 159 -8.86 -20.97 -18.00
N GLU A 160 -9.30 -20.97 -16.75
CA GLU A 160 -9.57 -22.19 -16.00
C GLU A 160 -10.59 -23.10 -16.71
N LYS A 161 -11.73 -22.54 -17.16
CA LYS A 161 -12.75 -23.31 -17.89
C LYS A 161 -12.23 -23.90 -19.19
N VAL A 162 -11.45 -23.10 -19.94
CA VAL A 162 -10.83 -23.54 -21.20
C VAL A 162 -9.86 -24.70 -20.95
N LEU A 163 -9.05 -24.65 -19.89
CA LEU A 163 -8.11 -25.71 -19.56
C LEU A 163 -8.80 -27.01 -19.13
N LEU A 164 -9.89 -26.91 -18.38
CA LEU A 164 -10.61 -28.07 -17.83
C LEU A 164 -11.63 -28.69 -18.80
N LYS A 165 -11.93 -28.02 -19.93
CA LYS A 165 -12.97 -28.41 -20.91
C LYS A 165 -12.94 -29.90 -21.29
N ASN A 166 -11.75 -30.44 -21.57
CA ASN A 166 -11.57 -31.81 -22.03
C ASN A 166 -11.09 -32.77 -20.92
N ILE A 167 -11.09 -32.31 -19.67
CA ILE A 167 -10.67 -33.10 -18.51
C ILE A 167 -11.93 -33.69 -17.84
N PRO A 168 -11.98 -35.02 -17.65
CA PRO A 168 -13.07 -35.66 -16.91
C PRO A 168 -13.27 -35.04 -15.51
N GLU A 169 -14.51 -34.87 -15.06
CA GLU A 169 -14.82 -34.19 -13.78
C GLU A 169 -14.09 -34.79 -12.58
N ASP A 170 -13.91 -36.12 -12.56
CA ASP A 170 -13.17 -36.84 -11.52
C ASP A 170 -11.65 -36.63 -11.55
N GLN A 171 -11.14 -36.01 -12.61
CA GLN A 171 -9.73 -35.69 -12.83
C GLN A 171 -9.44 -34.18 -12.87
N GLN A 172 -10.48 -33.34 -12.84
CA GLN A 172 -10.32 -31.89 -12.80
C GLN A 172 -9.71 -31.46 -11.46
N GLU A 173 -10.09 -32.11 -10.37
CA GLU A 173 -9.48 -31.89 -9.06
C GLU A 173 -8.02 -32.35 -9.09
N GLY A 174 -7.08 -31.42 -8.93
CA GLY A 174 -5.65 -31.70 -9.02
C GLY A 174 -5.04 -31.49 -10.41
N PHE A 175 -5.83 -31.13 -11.42
CA PHE A 175 -5.29 -30.75 -12.73
C PHE A 175 -4.74 -29.33 -12.67
N PHE A 176 -3.42 -29.20 -12.82
CA PHE A 176 -2.74 -27.91 -12.79
C PHE A 176 -1.74 -27.81 -13.93
N VAL A 177 -1.75 -26.67 -14.60
CA VAL A 177 -0.68 -26.26 -15.52
C VAL A 177 0.05 -25.06 -14.92
N LYS A 178 1.33 -24.91 -15.27
CA LYS A 178 2.23 -23.88 -14.73
C LYS A 178 1.58 -22.50 -14.69
N ASP A 179 1.11 -22.02 -15.84
CA ASP A 179 0.60 -20.65 -15.94
C ASP A 179 -0.73 -20.47 -15.21
N SER A 180 -1.55 -21.52 -15.08
CA SER A 180 -2.76 -21.52 -14.25
C SER A 180 -2.44 -21.40 -12.75
N LEU A 181 -1.42 -22.12 -12.26
CA LEU A 181 -0.95 -21.97 -10.88
C LEU A 181 -0.41 -20.58 -10.61
N LEU A 182 0.37 -20.02 -11.53
CA LEU A 182 0.95 -18.69 -11.39
C LEU A 182 -0.13 -17.59 -11.47
N PHE A 183 -1.12 -17.73 -12.35
CA PHE A 183 -2.27 -16.83 -12.40
C PHE A 183 -3.06 -16.89 -11.08
N SER A 184 -3.32 -18.09 -10.58
CA SER A 184 -3.98 -18.27 -9.28
C SER A 184 -3.17 -17.63 -8.15
N ALA A 185 -1.86 -17.86 -8.10
CA ALA A 185 -0.96 -17.25 -7.11
C ALA A 185 -0.99 -15.72 -7.18
N TRP A 186 -0.98 -15.14 -8.39
CA TRP A 186 -1.09 -13.70 -8.61
C TRP A 186 -2.40 -13.13 -8.08
N ILE A 187 -3.54 -13.76 -8.40
CA ILE A 187 -4.86 -13.35 -7.89
C ILE A 187 -4.91 -13.43 -6.36
N LEU A 188 -4.42 -14.53 -5.78
CA LEU A 188 -4.40 -14.74 -4.33
C LEU A 188 -3.49 -13.73 -3.62
N LEU A 189 -2.34 -13.41 -4.20
CA LEU A 189 -1.41 -12.39 -3.69
C LEU A 189 -2.08 -11.02 -3.63
N VAL A 190 -2.71 -10.60 -4.72
CA VAL A 190 -3.43 -9.30 -4.79
C VAL A 190 -4.61 -9.30 -3.83
N GLY A 191 -5.33 -10.41 -3.73
CA GLY A 191 -6.42 -10.62 -2.78
C GLY A 191 -5.97 -10.76 -1.32
N LYS A 192 -4.67 -10.72 -1.04
CA LYS A 192 -4.06 -10.90 0.30
C LYS A 192 -4.44 -12.22 0.97
N GLN A 193 -4.79 -13.23 0.18
CA GLN A 193 -5.07 -14.58 0.64
C GLN A 193 -3.74 -15.34 0.77
N TYR A 194 -2.91 -14.91 1.72
CA TYR A 194 -1.52 -15.34 1.81
C TYR A 194 -1.36 -16.84 2.03
N GLU A 195 -2.18 -17.48 2.86
CA GLU A 195 -2.13 -18.93 3.11
C GLU A 195 -2.40 -19.75 1.83
N HIS A 196 -3.42 -19.36 1.07
CA HIS A 196 -3.72 -20.00 -0.21
C HIS A 196 -2.63 -19.71 -1.24
N CYS A 197 -2.13 -18.48 -1.31
CA CYS A 197 -1.02 -18.12 -2.20
C CYS A 197 0.24 -18.94 -1.90
N ILE A 198 0.60 -19.13 -0.61
CA ILE A 198 1.71 -19.99 -0.18
C ILE A 198 1.51 -21.42 -0.65
N THR A 199 0.31 -21.97 -0.47
CA THR A 199 -0.02 -23.34 -0.88
C THR A 199 0.13 -23.50 -2.39
N THR A 200 -0.45 -22.57 -3.17
CA THR A 200 -0.37 -22.57 -4.64
C THR A 200 1.07 -22.41 -5.14
N LEU A 201 1.85 -21.49 -4.55
CA LEU A 201 3.26 -21.29 -4.92
C LEU A 201 4.12 -22.47 -4.52
N THR A 202 3.83 -23.14 -3.40
CA THR A 202 4.54 -24.37 -3.00
C THR A 202 4.34 -25.46 -4.02
N LEU A 203 3.09 -25.72 -4.41
CA LEU A 203 2.78 -26.67 -5.47
C LEU A 203 3.46 -26.29 -6.79
N GLY A 204 3.43 -25.01 -7.17
CA GLY A 204 4.08 -24.51 -8.38
C GLY A 204 5.60 -24.72 -8.36
N LEU A 205 6.28 -24.36 -7.27
CA LEU A 205 7.73 -24.48 -7.12
C LEU A 205 8.22 -25.94 -7.04
N GLU A 206 7.41 -26.84 -6.47
CA GLU A 206 7.70 -28.28 -6.45
C GLU A 206 7.47 -28.95 -7.81
N THR A 207 6.43 -28.53 -8.53
CA THR A 207 6.04 -29.13 -9.82
C THR A 207 6.89 -28.60 -10.98
N TYR A 208 7.31 -27.33 -10.91
CA TYR A 208 8.03 -26.62 -11.96
C TYR A 208 9.34 -26.02 -11.42
N PRO A 209 10.41 -26.84 -11.29
CA PRO A 209 11.69 -26.40 -10.71
C PRO A 209 12.40 -25.29 -11.48
N GLU A 210 12.00 -25.06 -12.74
CA GLU A 210 12.51 -24.01 -13.63
C GLU A 210 11.94 -22.62 -13.34
N LEU A 211 10.94 -22.50 -12.45
CA LEU A 211 10.40 -21.21 -12.04
C LEU A 211 11.52 -20.29 -11.49
N PRO A 212 11.46 -18.99 -11.82
CA PRO A 212 12.54 -18.06 -11.50
C PRO A 212 12.69 -17.86 -10.00
N ALA A 213 13.90 -17.49 -9.56
CA ALA A 213 14.23 -17.20 -8.16
C ALA A 213 13.20 -16.26 -7.50
N ARG A 214 12.67 -15.30 -8.26
CA ARG A 214 11.64 -14.35 -7.84
C ARG A 214 10.38 -15.02 -7.28
N MET A 215 10.00 -16.23 -7.70
CA MET A 215 8.82 -16.92 -7.15
C MET A 215 9.01 -17.31 -5.67
N TYR A 216 10.25 -17.60 -5.25
CA TYR A 216 10.59 -17.75 -3.83
C TYR A 216 10.45 -16.44 -3.08
N PHE A 217 10.86 -15.31 -3.68
CA PHE A 217 10.66 -13.99 -3.07
C PHE A 217 9.18 -13.63 -2.91
N VAL A 218 8.33 -13.97 -3.89
CA VAL A 218 6.87 -13.77 -3.77
C VAL A 218 6.31 -14.63 -2.63
N ARG A 219 6.68 -15.92 -2.54
CA ARG A 219 6.22 -16.79 -1.45
C ARG A 219 6.74 -16.32 -0.08
N ALA A 220 7.99 -15.85 0.00
CA ALA A 220 8.55 -15.22 1.19
C ALA A 220 7.69 -14.03 1.64
N THR A 221 7.29 -13.17 0.70
CA THR A 221 6.43 -12.01 1.00
C THR A 221 5.09 -12.46 1.60
N CYS A 222 4.51 -13.56 1.11
CA CYS A 222 3.31 -14.14 1.70
C CYS A 222 3.56 -14.67 3.12
N HIS A 223 4.64 -15.43 3.35
CA HIS A 223 5.00 -15.92 4.70
C HIS A 223 5.18 -14.77 5.69
N LEU A 224 5.95 -13.74 5.31
CA LEU A 224 6.19 -12.56 6.14
C LEU A 224 4.90 -11.79 6.44
N SER A 225 4.00 -11.68 5.46
CA SER A 225 2.69 -11.05 5.64
C SER A 225 1.76 -11.88 6.55
N ASN A 226 1.96 -13.20 6.62
CA ASN A 226 1.27 -14.09 7.56
C ASN A 226 1.94 -14.17 8.94
N GLY A 227 3.04 -13.42 9.16
CA GLY A 227 3.81 -13.42 10.40
C GLY A 227 4.77 -14.62 10.56
N ASP A 228 4.88 -15.48 9.55
CA ASP A 228 5.81 -16.59 9.52
C ASP A 228 7.20 -16.12 9.08
N LEU A 229 7.94 -15.59 10.05
CA LEU A 229 9.24 -14.99 9.83
C LEU A 229 10.27 -16.00 9.32
N GLN A 230 10.26 -17.23 9.85
CA GLN A 230 11.30 -18.21 9.57
C GLN A 230 11.18 -18.74 8.14
N SER A 231 9.99 -19.19 7.73
CA SER A 231 9.77 -19.67 6.37
C SER A 231 10.00 -18.56 5.35
N GLY A 232 9.63 -17.31 5.69
CA GLY A 232 9.95 -16.14 4.88
C GLY A 232 11.45 -15.98 4.67
N MET A 233 12.26 -16.05 5.73
CA MET A 233 13.72 -15.98 5.63
C MET A 233 14.32 -17.15 4.83
N ASP A 234 13.79 -18.36 4.99
CA ASP A 234 14.26 -19.55 4.26
C ASP A 234 14.01 -19.40 2.75
N ASP A 235 12.85 -18.87 2.35
CA ASP A 235 12.56 -18.55 0.94
C ASP A 235 13.43 -17.41 0.41
N LEU A 236 13.71 -16.38 1.21
CA LEU A 236 14.64 -15.31 0.80
C LEU A 236 16.05 -15.85 0.56
N ASN A 237 16.54 -16.75 1.42
CA ASN A 237 17.84 -17.39 1.22
C ASN A 237 17.83 -18.29 -0.03
N THR A 238 16.77 -19.09 -0.23
CA THR A 238 16.62 -19.92 -1.44
C THR A 238 16.58 -19.07 -2.72
N CYS A 239 15.93 -17.90 -2.64
CA CYS A 239 15.92 -16.93 -3.72
C CYS A 239 17.34 -16.47 -4.08
N LEU A 240 18.15 -16.12 -3.07
CA LEU A 240 19.55 -15.71 -3.23
C LEU A 240 20.48 -16.85 -3.66
N GLU A 241 20.21 -18.09 -3.28
CA GLU A 241 20.94 -19.26 -3.78
C GLU A 241 20.74 -19.46 -5.29
N LYS A 242 19.53 -19.20 -5.78
CA LYS A 242 19.18 -19.29 -7.20
C LYS A 242 19.65 -18.08 -8.01
N ASP A 243 19.54 -16.89 -7.45
CA ASP A 243 19.98 -15.64 -8.06
C ASP A 243 20.65 -14.73 -7.02
N PRO A 244 21.98 -14.86 -6.84
CA PRO A 244 22.73 -14.04 -5.90
C PRO A 244 22.74 -12.55 -6.26
N SER A 245 22.40 -12.22 -7.52
CA SER A 245 22.38 -10.85 -8.03
C SER A 245 21.04 -10.14 -7.77
N TYR A 246 20.02 -10.87 -7.32
CA TYR A 246 18.72 -10.30 -7.02
C TYR A 246 18.80 -9.50 -5.71
N PRO A 247 18.67 -8.16 -5.73
CA PRO A 247 19.06 -7.34 -4.58
C PRO A 247 17.98 -7.31 -3.47
N PHE A 248 16.70 -7.41 -3.83
CA PHE A 248 15.57 -7.21 -2.90
C PHE A 248 15.58 -8.15 -1.68
N PRO A 249 15.92 -9.46 -1.78
CA PRO A 249 16.02 -10.31 -0.61
C PRO A 249 17.00 -9.78 0.45
N TYR A 250 18.11 -9.14 0.06
CA TYR A 250 19.06 -8.57 1.01
C TYR A 250 18.44 -7.41 1.82
N SER A 251 17.68 -6.50 1.20
CA SER A 251 17.05 -5.40 1.95
C SER A 251 15.95 -5.90 2.90
N VAL A 252 15.20 -6.93 2.49
CA VAL A 252 14.18 -7.56 3.33
C VAL A 252 14.83 -8.30 4.51
N LEU A 253 15.85 -9.12 4.26
CA LEU A 253 16.63 -9.77 5.32
C LEU A 253 17.25 -8.74 6.28
N GLY A 254 17.83 -7.66 5.75
CA GLY A 254 18.36 -6.55 6.53
C GLY A 254 17.30 -5.97 7.48
N SER A 255 16.10 -5.71 6.97
CA SER A 255 14.98 -5.19 7.76
C SER A 255 14.48 -6.18 8.83
N ILE A 256 14.41 -7.46 8.48
CA ILE A 256 14.10 -8.55 9.44
C ILE A 256 15.14 -8.57 10.57
N TYR A 257 16.43 -8.45 10.23
CA TYR A 257 17.50 -8.43 11.22
C TYR A 257 17.50 -7.19 12.11
N ILE A 258 17.10 -6.01 11.58
CA ILE A 258 16.83 -4.83 12.41
C ILE A 258 15.74 -5.16 13.45
N SER A 259 14.61 -5.70 13.00
CA SER A 259 13.46 -5.97 13.88
C SER A 259 13.75 -7.03 14.95
N THR A 260 14.60 -8.00 14.63
CA THR A 260 15.04 -9.07 15.52
C THR A 260 16.30 -8.71 16.32
N LYS A 261 16.74 -7.45 16.25
CA LYS A 261 17.90 -6.89 16.97
C LYS A 261 19.23 -7.57 16.65
N LYS A 262 19.35 -8.20 15.49
CA LYS A 262 20.59 -8.80 14.97
C LYS A 262 21.33 -7.77 14.12
N LYS A 263 21.95 -6.81 14.80
CA LYS A 263 22.58 -5.63 14.18
C LYS A 263 23.62 -5.97 13.11
N ASP A 264 24.53 -6.90 13.38
CA ASP A 264 25.63 -7.23 12.47
C ASP A 264 25.14 -7.92 11.19
N ASP A 265 24.15 -8.81 11.32
CA ASP A 265 23.50 -9.45 10.18
C ASP A 265 22.74 -8.43 9.32
N ALA A 266 22.09 -7.45 9.95
CA ALA A 266 21.43 -6.36 9.24
C ALA A 266 22.44 -5.53 8.42
N ILE A 267 23.55 -5.12 9.05
CA ILE A 267 24.62 -4.37 8.38
C ILE A 267 25.18 -5.16 7.19
N LYS A 268 25.45 -6.46 7.38
CA LYS A 268 25.93 -7.33 6.30
C LYS A 268 24.97 -7.34 5.11
N ASN A 269 23.68 -7.52 5.36
CA ASN A 269 22.68 -7.60 4.30
C ASN A 269 22.47 -6.26 3.58
N PHE A 270 22.43 -5.13 4.28
CA PHE A 270 22.35 -3.83 3.60
C PHE A 270 23.61 -3.50 2.78
N LYS A 271 24.80 -3.97 3.20
CA LYS A 271 25.99 -3.86 2.35
C LYS A 271 25.89 -4.70 1.08
N LEU A 272 25.42 -5.95 1.20
CA LEU A 272 25.15 -6.80 0.04
C LEU A 272 24.10 -6.17 -0.89
N TYR A 273 23.07 -5.52 -0.34
CA TYR A 273 22.14 -4.73 -1.14
C TYR A 273 22.87 -3.64 -1.92
N LEU A 274 23.78 -2.86 -1.32
CA LEU A 274 24.51 -1.82 -2.04
C LEU A 274 25.47 -2.38 -3.10
N GLU A 275 25.94 -3.62 -2.96
CA GLU A 275 26.80 -4.30 -3.93
C GLU A 275 26.03 -4.77 -5.17
N HIS A 276 24.78 -5.21 -4.99
CA HIS A 276 23.96 -5.80 -6.06
C HIS A 276 22.84 -4.89 -6.58
N GLY A 277 22.39 -3.94 -5.77
CA GLY A 277 21.27 -3.04 -6.05
C GLY A 277 21.69 -1.81 -6.84
N HIS A 278 20.77 -1.29 -7.64
CA HIS A 278 21.04 -0.13 -8.47
C HIS A 278 20.86 1.20 -7.69
N SER A 279 21.80 2.12 -7.88
CA SER A 279 21.87 3.40 -7.15
C SER A 279 20.78 4.42 -7.48
N ASP A 280 19.90 4.12 -8.45
CA ASP A 280 18.71 4.93 -8.75
C ASP A 280 17.44 4.44 -8.06
N THR A 281 17.52 3.37 -7.28
CA THR A 281 16.34 2.82 -6.60
C THR A 281 16.13 3.47 -5.23
N ALA A 282 14.87 3.56 -4.81
CA ALA A 282 14.53 4.02 -3.46
C ALA A 282 15.15 3.11 -2.38
N ASP A 283 15.25 1.81 -2.66
CA ASP A 283 15.82 0.81 -1.75
C ASP A 283 17.33 0.99 -1.57
N TYR A 284 18.07 1.50 -2.57
CA TYR A 284 19.48 1.87 -2.43
C TYR A 284 19.65 3.05 -1.46
N THR A 285 18.86 4.11 -1.64
CA THR A 285 18.80 5.21 -0.66
C THR A 285 18.45 4.69 0.74
N ASN A 286 17.44 3.84 0.85
CA ASN A 286 17.00 3.28 2.13
C ASN A 286 18.10 2.44 2.80
N SER A 287 18.85 1.67 2.01
CA SER A 287 19.97 0.87 2.51
C SER A 287 21.12 1.73 3.03
N LEU A 288 21.39 2.89 2.42
CA LEU A 288 22.33 3.88 2.96
C LEU A 288 21.85 4.45 4.30
N TYR A 289 20.57 4.82 4.41
CA TYR A 289 20.00 5.24 5.69
C TYR A 289 20.03 4.13 6.75
N ALA A 290 19.80 2.87 6.35
CA ALA A 290 19.89 1.73 7.25
C ALA A 290 21.30 1.57 7.80
N LEU A 291 22.32 1.66 6.95
CA LEU A 291 23.71 1.61 7.39
C LEU A 291 24.06 2.82 8.28
N ALA A 292 23.65 4.03 7.91
CA ALA A 292 23.85 5.23 8.72
C ALA A 292 23.23 5.13 10.12
N PHE A 293 22.04 4.54 10.23
CA PHE A 293 21.37 4.27 11.49
C PHE A 293 22.07 3.15 12.28
N LEU A 294 22.39 2.04 11.61
CA LEU A 294 22.96 0.87 12.28
C LEU A 294 24.38 1.11 12.73
N THR A 295 25.23 1.77 11.96
CA THR A 295 26.62 2.04 12.36
C THR A 295 26.77 3.26 13.27
N TYR A 296 25.67 3.92 13.64
CA TYR A 296 25.71 5.08 14.53
C TYR A 296 26.18 4.67 15.93
N ASP A 297 27.24 5.33 16.39
CA ASP A 297 27.66 5.37 17.79
C ASP A 297 27.89 6.82 18.21
N LYS A 298 27.57 7.13 19.47
CA LYS A 298 27.73 8.49 20.03
C LYS A 298 29.19 8.91 20.13
N ASN A 299 30.11 7.95 20.20
CA ASN A 299 31.54 8.20 20.38
C ASN A 299 32.33 8.12 19.06
N ASP A 300 31.93 7.26 18.13
CA ASP A 300 32.53 7.13 16.78
C ASP A 300 31.43 7.10 15.72
N ASN A 301 31.18 8.26 15.10
CA ASN A 301 30.12 8.43 14.10
C ASN A 301 30.68 8.62 12.68
N SER A 302 31.99 8.41 12.47
CA SER A 302 32.64 8.75 11.20
C SER A 302 32.04 7.99 10.01
N GLN A 303 31.89 6.67 10.15
CA GLN A 303 31.30 5.81 9.13
C GLN A 303 29.80 6.06 8.94
N ALA A 304 29.05 6.23 10.04
CA ALA A 304 27.61 6.48 9.97
C ALA A 304 27.28 7.83 9.32
N ALA A 305 28.08 8.86 9.58
CA ALA A 305 27.96 10.17 8.93
C ALA A 305 28.23 10.10 7.42
N ASP A 306 29.23 9.33 6.98
CA ASP A 306 29.51 9.09 5.56
C ASP A 306 28.33 8.42 4.84
N TYR A 307 27.74 7.37 5.44
CA TYR A 307 26.54 6.74 4.89
C TYR A 307 25.34 7.69 4.84
N TYR A 308 25.14 8.51 5.88
CA TYR A 308 24.04 9.47 5.93
C TYR A 308 24.16 10.54 4.84
N GLU A 309 25.37 11.06 4.63
CA GLU A 309 25.65 12.04 3.58
C GLU A 309 25.45 11.44 2.17
N LYS A 310 25.93 10.21 1.95
CA LYS A 310 25.66 9.46 0.71
C LYS A 310 24.17 9.25 0.48
N ALA A 311 23.40 8.96 1.54
CA ALA A 311 21.95 8.80 1.44
C ALA A 311 21.29 10.09 0.94
N LYS A 312 21.66 11.25 1.49
CA LYS A 312 21.12 12.56 1.07
C LYS A 312 21.48 12.91 -0.37
N GLN A 313 22.72 12.66 -0.78
CA GLN A 313 23.15 12.85 -2.18
C GLN A 313 22.36 11.93 -3.14
N ASN A 314 22.12 10.69 -2.72
CA ASN A 314 21.33 9.74 -3.49
C ASN A 314 19.86 10.15 -3.58
N GLU A 315 19.29 10.76 -2.54
CA GLU A 315 17.93 11.33 -2.59
C GLU A 315 17.81 12.50 -3.56
N GLU A 316 18.84 13.35 -3.67
CA GLU A 316 18.86 14.42 -4.67
C GLU A 316 18.86 13.85 -6.08
N ARG A 317 19.66 12.81 -6.34
CA ARG A 317 19.65 12.07 -7.61
C ARG A 317 18.29 11.42 -7.88
N PHE A 318 17.73 10.74 -6.89
CA PHE A 318 16.40 10.14 -7.00
C PHE A 318 15.32 11.20 -7.30
N LYS A 319 15.36 12.34 -6.61
CA LYS A 319 14.45 13.45 -6.86
C LYS A 319 14.61 14.05 -8.25
N ASP A 320 15.84 14.16 -8.74
CA ASP A 320 16.09 14.64 -10.09
C ASP A 320 15.42 13.71 -11.12
N LEU A 321 15.63 12.40 -10.99
CA LEU A 321 15.05 11.37 -11.86
C LEU A 321 13.53 11.31 -11.77
N TYR A 322 13.00 11.07 -10.57
CA TYR A 322 11.59 10.70 -10.35
C TYR A 322 10.70 11.89 -9.96
N GLY A 323 11.27 13.06 -9.67
CA GLY A 323 10.53 14.26 -9.25
C GLY A 323 10.01 14.22 -7.81
N SER A 324 10.26 13.13 -7.08
CA SER A 324 9.88 12.93 -5.68
C SER A 324 11.06 12.33 -4.91
N VAL A 325 11.07 12.46 -3.59
CA VAL A 325 12.07 11.78 -2.73
C VAL A 325 11.50 10.45 -2.23
N PRO A 326 12.35 9.47 -1.89
CA PRO A 326 11.90 8.26 -1.21
C PRO A 326 11.11 8.58 0.06
N GLY A 327 10.07 7.79 0.32
CA GLY A 327 9.17 7.96 1.46
C GLY A 327 9.90 7.96 2.81
N MET A 328 9.28 8.59 3.82
CA MET A 328 9.81 8.57 5.18
C MET A 328 9.36 7.29 5.90
N ASN A 329 10.23 6.28 5.90
CA ASN A 329 10.05 5.07 6.68
C ASN A 329 10.74 5.16 8.05
N ASP A 330 10.61 4.11 8.86
CA ASP A 330 11.19 4.08 10.20
C ASP A 330 12.72 4.11 10.17
N ILE A 331 13.36 3.47 9.18
CA ILE A 331 14.82 3.47 9.02
C ILE A 331 15.34 4.90 8.80
N LYS A 332 14.79 5.59 7.79
CA LYS A 332 15.14 6.97 7.46
C LYS A 332 14.82 7.90 8.63
N ARG A 333 13.68 7.70 9.30
CA ARG A 333 13.33 8.47 10.51
C ARG A 333 14.39 8.32 11.61
N GLN A 334 14.84 7.11 11.90
CA GLN A 334 15.86 6.88 12.91
C GLN A 334 17.20 7.48 12.50
N ALA A 335 17.60 7.35 11.23
CA ALA A 335 18.80 7.98 10.70
C ALA A 335 18.74 9.51 10.83
N VAL A 336 17.63 10.14 10.44
CA VAL A 336 17.40 11.59 10.59
C VAL A 336 17.49 12.02 12.06
N LEU A 337 16.88 11.27 12.98
CA LEU A 337 16.96 11.58 14.42
C LEU A 337 18.38 11.43 15.00
N ALA A 338 19.20 10.55 14.42
CA ALA A 338 20.57 10.32 14.87
C ALA A 338 21.56 11.37 14.35
N HIS A 339 21.33 11.90 13.14
CA HIS A 339 22.28 12.75 12.42
C HIS A 339 21.88 14.22 12.31
N GLU A 340 20.59 14.56 12.38
CA GLU A 340 20.12 15.95 12.26
C GLU A 340 19.86 16.60 13.63
N PRO A 341 20.02 17.93 13.75
CA PRO A 341 19.57 18.67 14.92
C PRO A 341 18.09 18.44 15.20
N ALA A 342 17.70 18.42 16.48
CA ALA A 342 16.35 18.03 16.90
C ALA A 342 15.22 18.87 16.29
N ASP A 343 15.46 20.16 15.99
CA ASP A 343 14.47 21.03 15.33
C ASP A 343 14.36 20.74 13.82
N VAL A 344 15.48 20.44 13.16
CA VAL A 344 15.54 20.06 11.74
C VAL A 344 14.88 18.71 11.55
N ALA A 345 15.24 17.71 12.36
CA ALA A 345 14.65 16.38 12.33
C ALA A 345 13.11 16.43 12.49
N LYS A 346 12.61 17.22 13.43
CA LYS A 346 11.16 17.43 13.62
C LYS A 346 10.49 18.02 12.38
N LYS A 347 11.11 19.00 11.73
CA LYS A 347 10.57 19.61 10.50
C LYS A 347 10.57 18.62 9.34
N MET A 348 11.66 17.88 9.14
CA MET A 348 11.76 16.86 8.08
C MET A 348 10.71 15.76 8.26
N ILE A 349 10.57 15.25 9.48
CA ILE A 349 9.57 14.22 9.81
C ILE A 349 8.16 14.77 9.63
N ALA A 350 7.88 15.99 10.10
CA ALA A 350 6.56 16.61 9.95
C ALA A 350 6.20 16.89 8.49
N ALA A 351 7.16 17.31 7.66
CA ALA A 351 6.95 17.56 6.23
C ALA A 351 6.66 16.28 5.44
N ALA A 352 7.11 15.13 5.93
CA ALA A 352 6.87 13.82 5.30
C ALA A 352 5.56 13.15 5.74
N MET A 353 4.86 13.68 6.75
CA MET A 353 3.55 13.17 7.14
C MET A 353 2.49 13.70 6.17
N PRO A 354 1.60 12.84 5.62
CA PRO A 354 0.50 13.33 4.81
C PRO A 354 -0.32 14.33 5.63
N PRO A 355 -0.84 15.41 4.99
CA PRO A 355 -1.74 16.31 5.68
C PRO A 355 -2.89 15.49 6.26
N VAL A 356 -3.23 15.69 7.54
CA VAL A 356 -4.39 15.06 8.17
C VAL A 356 -5.62 15.56 7.42
N GLN A 357 -6.07 14.82 6.42
CA GLN A 357 -7.30 15.11 5.71
C GLN A 357 -8.46 14.69 6.61
N PRO A 358 -9.35 15.61 7.01
CA PRO A 358 -10.57 15.25 7.71
C PRO A 358 -11.34 14.28 6.81
N ASN A 359 -11.56 13.05 7.25
CA ASN A 359 -12.31 12.09 6.45
C ASN A 359 -13.78 12.56 6.41
N PRO A 360 -14.31 13.00 5.24
CA PRO A 360 -15.64 13.57 5.16
C PRO A 360 -16.74 12.55 5.48
N LYS A 361 -16.44 11.24 5.35
CA LYS A 361 -17.34 10.16 5.78
C LYS A 361 -17.39 10.09 7.31
N ILE A 362 -16.26 10.24 7.99
CA ILE A 362 -16.21 10.30 9.47
C ILE A 362 -16.93 11.56 9.96
N GLU A 363 -16.73 12.72 9.31
CA GLU A 363 -17.49 13.94 9.63
C GLU A 363 -19.00 13.75 9.44
N ARG A 364 -19.44 13.16 8.32
CA ARG A 364 -20.85 12.85 8.08
C ARG A 364 -21.43 11.86 9.09
N LEU A 365 -20.66 10.86 9.53
CA LEU A 365 -21.09 9.90 10.56
C LEU A 365 -21.17 10.52 11.96
N ILE A 366 -20.30 11.49 12.25
CA ILE A 366 -20.35 12.31 13.46
C ILE A 366 -21.55 13.26 13.44
N ASP A 367 -21.83 13.89 12.29
CA ASP A 367 -22.99 14.78 12.12
C ASP A 367 -24.32 14.00 12.13
N ALA A 368 -24.32 12.77 11.62
CA ALA A 368 -25.44 11.83 11.69
C ALA A 368 -25.63 11.21 13.10
N GLY A 369 -24.73 11.48 14.05
CA GLY A 369 -24.81 10.96 15.42
C GLY A 369 -24.51 9.46 15.57
N ILE A 370 -24.01 8.81 14.52
CA ILE A 370 -23.65 7.38 14.50
C ILE A 370 -22.33 7.14 15.22
N LEU A 371 -21.38 8.06 15.07
CA LEU A 371 -20.14 8.10 15.84
C LEU A 371 -20.21 9.23 16.86
N GLY A 372 -19.77 8.97 18.10
CA GLY A 372 -19.66 10.01 19.11
C GLY A 372 -18.68 11.11 18.67
N ARG A 373 -19.06 12.38 18.84
CA ARG A 373 -18.12 13.51 18.66
C ARG A 373 -16.89 13.29 19.55
N PRO A 374 -15.68 13.67 19.09
CA PRO A 374 -14.48 13.60 19.92
C PRO A 374 -14.71 14.34 21.25
N LYS A 375 -14.13 13.82 22.35
CA LYS A 375 -14.35 14.34 23.72
C LYS A 375 -14.09 15.85 23.86
N SER A 376 -13.24 16.40 22.98
CA SER A 376 -13.00 17.83 22.79
C SER A 376 -12.30 18.06 21.44
N TYR A 377 -12.53 19.21 20.80
CA TYR A 377 -11.77 19.64 19.62
C TYR A 377 -10.46 20.33 20.05
N PRO A 378 -9.39 20.21 19.23
CA PRO A 378 -8.13 20.87 19.53
C PRO A 378 -8.30 22.40 19.64
N PRO A 379 -7.48 23.10 20.44
CA PRO A 379 -7.61 24.54 20.62
C PRO A 379 -7.40 25.30 19.30
N ASN A 380 -8.41 26.07 18.90
CA ASN A 380 -8.38 26.87 17.67
C ASN A 380 -9.17 28.18 17.87
N PRO A 381 -8.60 29.37 17.61
CA PRO A 381 -9.28 30.66 17.75
C PRO A 381 -10.58 30.81 16.95
N LYS A 382 -10.76 29.99 15.91
CA LYS A 382 -11.90 30.02 15.00
C LYS A 382 -12.88 28.87 15.23
N GLN A 383 -12.69 28.06 16.28
CA GLN A 383 -13.53 26.89 16.53
C GLN A 383 -13.78 26.66 18.03
N CYS A 384 -15.02 26.37 18.38
CA CYS A 384 -15.39 26.00 19.75
C CYS A 384 -14.79 24.63 20.11
N SER A 385 -14.02 24.57 21.20
CA SER A 385 -13.36 23.34 21.65
C SER A 385 -14.30 22.27 22.23
N GLU A 386 -15.57 22.60 22.50
CA GLU A 386 -16.59 21.61 22.91
C GLU A 386 -17.35 21.02 21.74
N CYS A 387 -17.95 21.88 20.90
CA CYS A 387 -18.93 21.44 19.90
C CYS A 387 -18.47 21.64 18.46
N GLY A 388 -17.32 22.29 18.24
CA GLY A 388 -16.77 22.53 16.90
C GLY A 388 -17.37 23.74 16.18
N ALA A 389 -18.29 24.50 16.79
CA ALA A 389 -18.93 25.67 16.17
C ALA A 389 -17.91 26.77 15.81
N LYS A 390 -18.01 27.30 14.59
CA LYS A 390 -17.12 28.36 14.07
C LYS A 390 -17.52 29.77 14.53
N HIS A 391 -18.76 29.94 14.95
CA HIS A 391 -19.33 31.24 15.34
C HIS A 391 -19.87 31.19 16.77
N ARG A 392 -19.98 32.36 17.39
CA ARG A 392 -20.55 32.50 18.73
C ARG A 392 -22.07 32.29 18.68
N GLN A 393 -22.58 31.53 19.65
CA GLN A 393 -24.00 31.21 19.73
C GLN A 393 -24.81 32.49 20.02
N GLY A 394 -25.72 32.84 19.11
CA GLY A 394 -26.57 34.04 19.20
C GLY A 394 -25.92 35.35 18.73
N GLU A 395 -24.61 35.39 18.49
CA GLU A 395 -23.89 36.59 18.06
C GLU A 395 -22.82 36.26 16.99
N PRO A 396 -23.20 35.88 15.76
CA PRO A 396 -22.28 35.28 14.79
C PRO A 396 -21.11 36.16 14.34
N GLU A 397 -21.29 37.49 14.42
CA GLU A 397 -20.29 38.50 14.03
C GLU A 397 -19.21 38.71 15.10
N LYS A 398 -19.43 38.23 16.33
CA LYS A 398 -18.46 38.36 17.42
C LYS A 398 -17.53 37.16 17.48
N SER A 399 -16.30 37.42 17.92
CA SER A 399 -15.31 36.38 18.16
C SER A 399 -15.76 35.41 19.25
N LEU A 400 -15.22 34.18 19.19
CA LEU A 400 -15.46 33.15 20.20
C LEU A 400 -14.92 33.60 21.57
N LEU A 401 -15.59 33.12 22.62
CA LEU A 401 -15.19 33.37 24.01
C LEU A 401 -13.92 32.60 24.33
N SER A 402 -12.86 33.27 24.77
CA SER A 402 -11.67 32.58 25.29
C SER A 402 -11.82 32.24 26.77
N CYS A 403 -11.15 31.17 27.21
CA CYS A 403 -11.04 30.84 28.62
C CYS A 403 -10.35 31.98 29.39
N GLY A 404 -10.99 32.49 30.45
CA GLY A 404 -10.44 33.62 31.22
C GLY A 404 -9.10 33.33 31.92
N ALA A 405 -8.82 32.05 32.23
CA ALA A 405 -7.60 31.64 32.93
C ALA A 405 -6.42 31.41 31.96
N CYS A 406 -6.57 30.52 30.97
CA CYS A 406 -5.49 30.20 30.05
C CYS A 406 -5.44 31.06 28.79
N ARG A 407 -6.56 31.66 28.37
CA ARG A 407 -6.75 32.37 27.09
C ARG A 407 -6.41 31.58 25.82
N SER A 408 -6.09 30.29 25.95
CA SER A 408 -5.66 29.42 24.86
C SER A 408 -6.73 28.46 24.37
N ILE A 409 -7.96 28.52 24.90
CA ILE A 409 -9.10 27.69 24.45
C ILE A 409 -10.31 28.58 24.21
N TRP A 410 -11.07 28.32 23.13
CA TRP A 410 -12.18 29.14 22.66
C TRP A 410 -13.52 28.39 22.63
N TYR A 411 -14.61 29.10 22.87
CA TYR A 411 -15.96 28.55 23.03
C TYR A 411 -17.01 29.43 22.34
N CYS A 412 -18.02 28.80 21.75
CA CYS A 412 -19.15 29.52 21.16
C CYS A 412 -20.15 30.05 22.20
N SER A 413 -20.18 29.48 23.41
CA SER A 413 -21.05 29.89 24.50
C SER A 413 -20.47 29.53 25.87
N ARG A 414 -20.99 30.17 26.94
CA ARG A 414 -20.60 29.83 28.31
C ARG A 414 -20.96 28.40 28.69
N ASP A 415 -21.99 27.82 28.07
CA ASP A 415 -22.40 26.44 28.34
C ASP A 415 -21.41 25.45 27.75
N CYS A 416 -20.96 25.68 26.50
CA CYS A 416 -19.86 24.92 25.90
C CYS A 416 -18.58 25.01 26.75
N GLN A 417 -18.25 26.21 27.25
CA GLN A 417 -17.12 26.39 28.15
C GLN A 417 -17.25 25.53 29.42
N LYS A 418 -18.40 25.55 30.10
CA LYS A 418 -18.62 24.76 31.33
C LYS A 418 -18.55 23.26 31.08
N GLN A 419 -19.12 22.79 29.97
CA GLN A 419 -19.11 21.38 29.60
C GLN A 419 -17.69 20.89 29.32
N ASN A 420 -16.95 21.62 28.48
CA ASN A 420 -15.57 21.26 28.13
C ASN A 420 -14.63 21.34 29.33
N TYR A 421 -14.81 22.37 30.18
CA TYR A 421 -14.04 22.54 31.41
C TYR A 421 -14.17 21.31 32.30
N ARG A 422 -15.39 20.80 32.49
CA ARG A 422 -15.61 19.59 33.30
C ARG A 422 -15.09 18.31 32.64
N LYS A 423 -15.19 18.19 31.31
CA LYS A 423 -14.88 16.96 30.57
C LYS A 423 -13.40 16.76 30.27
N ALA A 424 -12.69 17.81 29.84
CA ALA A 424 -11.34 17.69 29.28
C ALA A 424 -10.41 18.85 29.67
N HIS A 425 -10.88 20.09 29.67
CA HIS A 425 -9.99 21.24 29.80
C HIS A 425 -9.45 21.49 31.23
N LYS A 426 -10.18 21.11 32.29
CA LYS A 426 -9.78 21.44 33.69
C LYS A 426 -8.36 20.97 34.05
N ALA A 427 -7.93 19.79 33.60
CA ALA A 427 -6.61 19.25 33.91
C ALA A 427 -5.47 20.03 33.26
N GLU A 428 -5.70 20.57 32.05
CA GLU A 428 -4.66 21.20 31.23
C GLU A 428 -4.67 22.74 31.31
N CYS A 429 -5.74 23.32 31.87
CA CYS A 429 -5.93 24.77 31.93
C CYS A 429 -4.78 25.51 32.64
N ALA A 430 -4.27 24.94 33.73
CA ALA A 430 -3.18 25.53 34.52
C ALA A 430 -1.85 25.54 33.76
N SER A 431 -1.54 24.47 33.01
CA SER A 431 -0.32 24.38 32.19
C SER A 431 -0.34 25.27 30.95
N MET A 432 -1.54 25.66 30.50
CA MET A 432 -1.74 26.53 29.32
C MET A 432 -1.78 28.02 29.67
N ALA A 433 -1.73 28.38 30.96
CA ALA A 433 -1.74 29.78 31.37
C ALA A 433 -0.50 30.51 30.82
N PRO A 434 -0.65 31.75 30.32
CA PRO A 434 0.49 32.56 29.92
C PRO A 434 1.41 32.72 31.14
N LYS A 435 2.66 32.25 31.03
CA LYS A 435 3.66 32.50 32.06
C LYS A 435 3.76 34.02 32.25
N GLN A 436 3.56 34.49 33.49
CA GLN A 436 3.83 35.88 33.81
C GLN A 436 5.29 36.15 33.44
N VAL A 437 5.50 36.99 32.42
CA VAL A 437 6.79 37.63 32.22
C VAL A 437 6.93 38.58 33.39
N THR A 438 7.67 38.16 34.42
CA THR A 438 8.14 39.06 35.46
C THR A 438 9.03 40.09 34.77
N ALA A 439 8.67 41.37 34.96
CA ALA A 439 9.26 42.54 34.32
C ALA A 439 10.79 42.62 34.44
#